data_AF-A0A523SXV3-F1
#
_entry.id   AF-A0A523SXV3-F1
#
_cell.length_a   1.000
_cell.length_b   1.000
_cell.length_c   1.000
_cell.angle_alpha   90.00
_cell.angle_beta   90.00
_cell.angle_gamma   90.00
#
_symmetry.space_group_name_H-M   'P 1'
#
loop_
_entity.id
_entity.type
_entity.pdbx_description
1 polymer ?
#
loop_
_entity_poly.entity_id
_entity_poly.type
_entity_poly.pdbx_seq_one_letter_code
_entity_poly.pdbx_strand_id
1 'polypeptide(L)'
;MGVRLKLNTARSESLPRSEILRGDRGIRAVLAAAPLSSGALMAYFIEGPRRRVAFFVPKGIGKAVARNRYKRRMREIYRRMKRKFPEGVIIFRLKNEAEKDELCRSFLLCAQKLRGKDA
;
A
#
# COMPACT_ATOMS: atom_id res chain seq x y z
N MET A 1 1.49 -26.03 38.04
CA MET A 1 0.70 -25.12 37.16
C MET A 1 1.44 -24.94 35.85
N GLY A 2 1.15 -25.75 34.84
CA GLY A 2 1.82 -25.68 33.54
C GLY A 2 1.16 -24.61 32.66
N VAL A 3 1.82 -23.46 32.49
CA VAL A 3 1.40 -22.44 31.52
C VAL A 3 1.63 -23.01 30.13
N ARG A 4 0.56 -23.49 29.49
CA ARG A 4 0.56 -23.92 28.09
C ARG A 4 0.73 -22.69 27.22
N LEU A 5 1.97 -22.30 26.94
CA LEU A 5 2.32 -21.33 25.91
C LEU A 5 1.76 -21.86 24.58
N LYS A 6 0.59 -21.36 24.18
CA LYS A 6 0.12 -21.49 22.80
C LYS A 6 1.07 -20.68 21.94
N LEU A 7 2.13 -21.33 21.43
CA LEU A 7 2.91 -20.81 20.31
C LEU A 7 1.93 -20.62 19.16
N ASN A 8 1.55 -19.36 18.95
CA ASN A 8 0.50 -18.99 18.00
C ASN A 8 0.99 -19.34 16.59
N THR A 9 0.33 -20.35 16.02
CA THR A 9 0.62 -21.00 14.75
C THR A 9 0.61 -20.00 13.60
N ALA A 10 1.67 -20.03 12.78
CA ALA A 10 1.82 -19.37 11.48
C ALA A 10 1.51 -17.86 11.45
N ARG A 11 2.55 -17.03 11.49
CA ARG A 11 2.45 -15.65 10.97
C ARG A 11 2.06 -15.75 9.50
N SER A 12 0.77 -15.65 9.19
CA SER A 12 0.34 -15.53 7.80
C SER A 12 1.03 -14.28 7.24
N GLU A 13 1.89 -14.46 6.24
CA GLU A 13 2.60 -13.38 5.52
C GLU A 13 1.61 -12.55 4.66
N SER A 14 0.43 -12.28 5.19
CA SER A 14 -0.68 -11.61 4.52
C SER A 14 -0.89 -10.22 5.13
N LEU A 15 -1.28 -9.26 4.30
CA LEU A 15 -1.61 -7.93 4.79
C LEU A 15 -2.97 -8.01 5.53
N PRO A 16 -3.06 -7.61 6.81
CA PRO A 16 -4.29 -7.74 7.59
C PRO A 16 -5.48 -7.07 6.90
N ARG A 17 -6.66 -7.69 6.93
CA ARG A 17 -7.87 -7.14 6.32
C ARG A 17 -8.24 -5.75 6.88
N SER A 18 -7.89 -5.48 8.13
CA SER A 18 -8.07 -4.18 8.80
C SER A 18 -7.21 -3.07 8.22
N GLU A 19 -6.05 -3.40 7.63
CA GLU A 19 -5.17 -2.44 6.95
C GLU A 19 -5.58 -2.20 5.50
N ILE A 20 -6.55 -2.94 4.96
CA ILE A 20 -7.07 -2.69 3.61
C ILE A 20 -8.17 -1.63 3.68
N LEU A 21 -7.96 -0.51 2.99
CA LEU A 21 -9.01 0.48 2.81
C LEU A 21 -10.12 -0.11 1.94
N ARG A 22 -11.36 -0.06 2.45
CA ARG A 22 -12.57 -0.53 1.78
C ARG A 22 -13.63 0.58 1.81
N GLY A 23 -14.53 0.54 0.84
CA GLY A 23 -15.65 1.47 0.76
C GLY A 23 -15.33 2.74 -0.01
N ASP A 24 -16.33 3.23 -0.73
CA ASP A 24 -16.22 4.33 -1.68
C ASP A 24 -15.93 5.69 -1.00
N ARG A 25 -16.59 6.01 0.12
CA ARG A 25 -16.39 7.28 0.84
C ARG A 25 -14.93 7.54 1.24
N GLY A 26 -14.28 6.54 1.85
CA GLY A 26 -12.88 6.67 2.27
C GLY A 26 -11.91 6.76 1.09
N ILE A 27 -12.23 6.09 -0.02
CA ILE A 27 -11.45 6.17 -1.25
C ILE A 27 -11.55 7.57 -1.87
N ARG A 28 -12.75 8.11 -2.02
CA ARG A 28 -12.98 9.44 -2.62
C ARG A 28 -12.29 10.55 -1.84
N ALA A 29 -12.41 10.53 -0.51
CA ALA A 29 -11.76 11.52 0.33
C ALA A 29 -10.25 11.57 0.09
N VAL A 30 -9.58 10.41 0.06
CA VAL A 30 -8.13 10.33 -0.15
C VAL A 30 -7.72 10.69 -1.57
N LEU A 31 -8.51 10.30 -2.57
CA LEU A 31 -8.25 10.66 -3.96
C LEU A 31 -8.43 12.16 -4.27
N ALA A 32 -9.15 12.90 -3.41
CA ALA A 32 -9.26 14.36 -3.52
C ALA A 32 -7.98 15.10 -3.08
N ALA A 33 -7.07 14.43 -2.37
CA ALA A 33 -5.78 15.01 -2.01
C ALA A 33 -4.85 15.12 -3.24
N ALA A 34 -3.91 16.07 -3.20
CA ALA A 34 -2.89 16.20 -4.24
C ALA A 34 -1.99 14.95 -4.28
N PRO A 35 -1.81 14.31 -5.46
CA PRO A 35 -0.99 13.11 -5.56
C PRO A 35 0.51 13.42 -5.50
N LEU A 36 1.27 12.52 -4.89
CA LEU A 36 2.73 12.48 -4.99
C LEU A 36 3.17 11.47 -6.04
N SER A 37 3.77 11.95 -7.12
CA SER A 37 4.34 11.10 -8.18
C SER A 37 5.76 10.65 -7.80
N SER A 38 6.02 9.33 -7.88
CA SER A 38 7.36 8.75 -7.67
C SER A 38 7.54 7.49 -8.53
N GLY A 39 8.48 7.52 -9.47
CA GLY A 39 8.75 6.40 -10.37
C GLY A 39 7.48 5.97 -11.11
N ALA A 40 7.11 4.69 -11.02
CA ALA A 40 5.91 4.12 -11.63
C ALA A 40 4.61 4.37 -10.83
N LEU A 41 4.68 5.03 -9.66
CA LEU A 41 3.54 5.17 -8.76
C LEU A 41 3.09 6.63 -8.58
N MET A 42 1.80 6.79 -8.31
CA MET A 42 1.25 7.96 -7.63
C MET A 42 0.72 7.51 -6.27
N ALA A 43 1.04 8.27 -5.22
CA ALA A 43 0.52 8.06 -3.87
C ALA A 43 -0.39 9.22 -3.47
N TYR A 44 -1.57 8.90 -2.96
CA TYR A 44 -2.48 9.85 -2.32
C TYR A 44 -2.48 9.54 -0.83
N PHE A 45 -2.48 10.57 0.01
CA PHE A 45 -2.35 10.40 1.45
C PHE A 45 -3.20 11.41 2.21
N ILE A 46 -3.85 10.93 3.26
CA ILE A 46 -4.46 11.74 4.31
C ILE A 46 -4.03 11.12 5.64
N GLU A 47 -3.59 11.96 6.57
CA GLU A 47 -3.20 11.55 7.91
C GLU A 47 -4.38 10.93 8.68
N GLY A 48 -4.09 10.04 9.62
CA GLY A 48 -5.11 9.49 10.50
C GLY A 48 -4.57 8.44 11.46
N PRO A 49 -5.39 8.02 12.43
CA PRO A 49 -4.94 7.25 13.59
C PRO A 49 -4.62 5.78 13.29
N ARG A 50 -4.85 5.32 12.06
CA ARG A 50 -4.62 3.92 11.67
C ARG A 50 -4.17 3.85 10.21
N ARG A 51 -3.17 3.01 9.94
CA ARG A 51 -2.75 2.68 8.58
C ARG A 51 -3.86 1.94 7.83
N ARG A 52 -4.31 2.51 6.72
CA ARG A 52 -5.14 1.83 5.71
C ARG A 52 -4.56 2.07 4.33
N VAL A 53 -4.63 1.06 3.46
CA VAL A 53 -4.07 1.15 2.12
C VAL A 53 -5.01 0.61 1.04
N ALA A 54 -5.01 1.25 -0.13
CA ALA A 54 -5.60 0.70 -1.35
C ALA A 54 -4.60 0.69 -2.51
N PHE A 55 -4.80 -0.24 -3.45
CA PHE A 55 -3.93 -0.44 -4.61
C PHE A 55 -4.76 -0.42 -5.90
N PHE A 56 -4.47 0.57 -6.74
CA PHE A 56 -5.21 0.86 -7.96
C PHE A 56 -4.31 0.57 -9.15
N VAL A 57 -4.76 -0.33 -10.02
CA VAL A 57 -4.10 -0.63 -11.29
C VAL A 57 -5.07 -0.29 -12.42
N PRO A 58 -4.77 0.72 -13.26
CA PRO A 58 -5.62 1.13 -14.37
C PRO A 58 -6.03 -0.03 -15.29
N LYS A 59 -7.20 0.09 -15.92
CA LYS A 59 -7.69 -0.93 -16.87
C LYS A 59 -6.77 -1.11 -18.08
N GLY A 60 -6.03 -0.07 -18.48
CA GLY A 60 -5.07 -0.11 -19.59
C GLY A 60 -3.80 -0.93 -19.32
N ILE A 61 -3.55 -1.36 -18.08
CA ILE A 61 -2.38 -2.17 -17.74
C ILE A 61 -2.74 -3.65 -17.79
N GLY A 62 -2.51 -4.27 -18.95
CA GLY A 62 -2.73 -5.70 -19.19
C GLY A 62 -4.14 -6.24 -18.88
N LYS A 63 -4.29 -7.56 -18.99
CA LYS A 63 -5.55 -8.26 -18.69
C LYS A 63 -5.82 -8.32 -17.18
N ALA A 64 -7.04 -8.72 -16.78
CA ALA A 64 -7.44 -8.84 -15.38
C ALA A 64 -6.45 -9.64 -14.51
N VAL A 65 -5.89 -10.73 -15.05
CA VAL A 65 -4.88 -11.54 -14.36
C VAL A 65 -3.59 -10.76 -14.11
N ALA A 66 -3.09 -10.02 -15.10
CA ALA A 66 -1.90 -9.19 -14.96
C ALA A 66 -2.11 -8.11 -13.90
N ARG A 67 -3.26 -7.41 -13.91
CA ARG A 67 -3.61 -6.43 -12.87
C ARG A 67 -3.68 -7.05 -11.47
N ASN A 68 -4.21 -8.27 -11.36
CA ASN A 68 -4.23 -8.99 -10.09
C ASN A 68 -2.83 -9.37 -9.62
N ARG A 69 -1.91 -9.73 -10.52
CA ARG A 69 -0.49 -9.93 -10.19
C ARG A 69 0.17 -8.64 -9.70
N TYR A 70 -0.05 -7.51 -10.37
CA TYR A 70 0.44 -6.21 -9.92
C TYR A 70 -0.06 -5.86 -8.52
N LYS A 71 -1.38 -5.96 -8.27
CA LYS A 71 -1.95 -5.72 -6.94
C LYS A 71 -1.38 -6.66 -5.86
N ARG A 72 -1.11 -7.93 -6.20
CA ARG A 72 -0.45 -8.89 -5.28
C ARG A 72 0.98 -8.45 -4.97
N ARG A 73 1.76 -8.08 -5.98
CA ARG A 73 3.15 -7.60 -5.84
C ARG A 73 3.23 -6.31 -5.03
N MET A 74 2.38 -5.32 -5.33
CA MET A 74 2.28 -4.06 -4.59
C MET A 74 1.93 -4.29 -3.10
N ARG A 75 0.98 -5.20 -2.81
CA ARG A 75 0.64 -5.58 -1.43
C ARG A 75 1.83 -6.16 -0.68
N GLU A 76 2.58 -7.05 -1.31
CA GLU A 76 3.74 -7.69 -0.69
C GLU A 76 4.88 -6.69 -0.42
N ILE A 77 5.16 -5.80 -1.37
CA ILE A 77 6.15 -4.72 -1.19
C ILE A 77 5.73 -3.81 -0.04
N TYR A 78 4.46 -3.35 -0.03
CA TYR A 78 3.93 -2.53 1.05
C TYR A 78 4.01 -3.25 2.40
N ARG A 79 3.60 -4.52 2.49
CA ARG A 79 3.61 -5.30 3.74
C ARG A 79 5.01 -5.31 4.39
N ARG A 80 6.07 -5.50 3.59
CA ARG A 80 7.47 -5.48 4.05
C ARG A 80 7.94 -4.10 4.48
N MET A 81 7.36 -3.05 3.93
CA MET A 81 7.84 -1.67 4.09
C MET A 81 6.89 -0.77 4.89
N LYS A 82 5.74 -1.26 5.35
CA LYS A 82 4.64 -0.43 5.89
C LYS A 82 5.05 0.49 7.04
N ARG A 83 6.07 0.09 7.83
CA ARG A 83 6.63 0.89 8.93
C ARG A 83 7.38 2.14 8.46
N LYS A 84 7.78 2.20 7.19
CA LYS A 84 8.40 3.39 6.58
C LYS A 84 7.38 4.45 6.18
N PHE A 85 6.09 4.11 6.16
CA PHE A 85 5.02 5.04 5.83
C PHE A 85 4.38 5.62 7.10
N PRO A 86 3.90 6.89 7.05
CA PRO A 86 3.15 7.48 8.15
C PRO A 86 1.86 6.73 8.47
N GLU A 87 1.27 7.06 9.61
CA GLU A 87 -0.08 6.61 9.94
C GLU A 87 -1.11 7.41 9.15
N GLY A 88 -2.21 6.75 8.79
CA GLY A 88 -3.26 7.34 7.96
C GLY A 88 -3.63 6.47 6.77
N VAL A 89 -4.27 7.08 5.78
CA VAL A 89 -4.84 6.37 4.64
C VAL A 89 -4.05 6.69 3.37
N ILE A 90 -3.50 5.65 2.74
CA ILE A 90 -2.68 5.77 1.54
C ILE A 90 -3.35 5.05 0.37
N ILE A 91 -3.43 5.68 -0.80
CA ILE A 91 -3.82 5.02 -2.04
C ILE A 91 -2.65 5.05 -3.00
N PHE A 92 -2.18 3.86 -3.42
CA PHE A 92 -1.19 3.74 -4.48
C PHE A 92 -1.86 3.46 -5.81
N ARG A 93 -1.61 4.30 -6.81
CA ARG A 93 -2.04 4.11 -8.19
C ARG A 93 -0.82 3.83 -9.07
N LEU A 94 -0.87 2.72 -9.81
CA LEU A 94 0.13 2.40 -10.83
C LEU A 94 -0.09 3.28 -12.06
N LYS A 95 0.98 3.89 -12.59
CA LYS A 95 0.92 4.73 -13.80
C LYS A 95 1.11 3.92 -15.07
N ASN A 96 2.11 3.04 -15.09
CA ASN A 96 2.54 2.24 -16.23
C ASN A 96 2.96 0.84 -15.77
N GLU A 97 3.12 -0.08 -16.72
CA GLU A 97 3.78 -1.36 -16.45
C GLU A 97 5.17 -1.13 -15.88
N ALA A 98 5.53 -1.93 -14.89
CA ALA A 98 6.75 -1.73 -14.13
C ALA A 98 7.27 -3.06 -13.57
N GLU A 99 8.58 -3.25 -13.67
CA GLU A 99 9.20 -4.44 -13.11
C GLU A 99 9.24 -4.39 -11.58
N LYS A 100 9.50 -5.55 -10.96
CA LYS A 100 9.50 -5.67 -9.49
C LYS A 100 10.43 -4.65 -8.84
N ASP A 101 11.64 -4.47 -9.36
CA ASP A 101 12.64 -3.60 -8.75
C ASP A 101 12.30 -2.12 -8.97
N GLU A 102 11.64 -1.78 -10.07
CA GLU A 102 11.10 -0.44 -10.31
C GLU A 102 9.96 -0.12 -9.33
N LEU A 103 9.07 -1.08 -9.08
CA LEU A 103 8.03 -0.93 -8.06
C LEU A 103 8.64 -0.74 -6.68
N CYS A 104 9.62 -1.56 -6.28
CA CYS A 104 10.32 -1.42 -5.00
C CYS A 104 10.93 -0.02 -4.82
N ARG A 105 11.64 0.48 -5.85
CA ARG A 105 12.20 1.84 -5.86
C ARG A 105 11.11 2.90 -5.75
N SER A 106 10.01 2.75 -6.48
CA SER A 106 8.88 3.69 -6.43
C SER A 106 8.24 3.75 -5.04
N PHE A 107 8.05 2.60 -4.37
CA PHE A 107 7.56 2.55 -2.98
C PHE A 107 8.52 3.21 -1.99
N LEU A 108 9.83 3.00 -2.13
CA LEU A 108 10.86 3.65 -1.30
C LEU A 108 10.78 5.19 -1.42
N LEU A 109 10.72 5.70 -2.65
CA LEU A 109 10.62 7.13 -2.93
C LEU A 109 9.32 7.72 -2.35
N CYS A 110 8.19 7.03 -2.50
CA CYS A 110 6.93 7.44 -1.87
C CYS A 110 7.05 7.52 -0.35
N ALA A 111 7.68 6.53 0.29
CA ALA A 111 7.84 6.52 1.75
C ALA A 111 8.69 7.70 2.25
N GLN A 112 9.79 8.01 1.54
CA GLN A 112 10.64 9.16 1.85
C GLN A 112 9.89 10.48 1.71
N LYS A 113 9.17 10.69 0.61
CA LYS A 113 8.41 11.92 0.37
C LYS A 113 7.25 12.11 1.34
N LEU A 114 6.55 11.03 1.70
CA LEU A 114 5.44 11.10 2.64
C LEU A 114 5.92 11.41 4.06
N ARG A 115 7.04 10.82 4.50
CA ARG A 115 7.65 11.16 5.80
C ARG A 115 8.15 12.60 5.89
N GLY A 116 8.64 13.15 4.78
CA GLY A 116 9.06 14.55 4.73
C GLY A 116 7.90 15.56 4.81
N LYS A 117 6.64 15.09 4.78
CA LYS A 117 5.43 15.91 4.99
C LYS A 117 4.92 15.87 6.44
N ASP A 118 5.42 14.96 7.26
CA ASP A 118 5.05 14.82 8.68
C ASP A 118 5.94 15.67 9.62
N ALA A 119 6.84 16.50 9.05
CA ALA A 119 7.74 17.43 9.75
C ALA A 119 7.48 18.86 9.27
#